data_AF-A0AAN9S3I5-F1
#
_entry.id   AF-A0AAN9S3I5-F1
#
_cell.length_a   1.000
_cell.length_b   1.000
_cell.length_c   1.000
_cell.angle_alpha   90.00
_cell.angle_beta   90.00
_cell.angle_gamma   90.00
#
_symmetry.space_group_name_H-M   'P 1'
#
loop_
_entity.id
_entity.type
_entity.pdbx_description
1 polymer ?
#
loop_
_entity_poly.entity_id
_entity_poly.type
_entity_poly.pdbx_seq_one_letter_code
_entity_poly.pdbx_strand_id
1 'polypeptide(L)'
;MALEAYAAANPEKIHSDVLSKARDSCYKARDAFYACLEKESDKKPTEIASVGLLYPVECKHCRNEYVNQCRSSWVKHFDRQYCQNKRVQRLLDDKGSRRGV
;
A
#
# COMPACT_ATOMS: atom_id res chain seq x y z
N MET A 1 31.92 -14.48 -8.25
CA MET A 1 31.86 -15.95 -8.36
C MET A 1 30.78 -16.62 -7.49
N ALA A 2 30.27 -16.04 -6.39
CA ALA A 2 29.19 -16.66 -5.58
C ALA A 2 27.75 -16.42 -6.11
N LEU A 3 27.52 -15.33 -6.85
CA LEU A 3 26.20 -14.97 -7.38
C LEU A 3 25.81 -15.76 -8.64
N GLU A 4 26.78 -16.32 -9.36
CA GLU A 4 26.51 -17.06 -10.60
C GLU A 4 26.18 -18.54 -10.32
N ALA A 5 26.72 -19.09 -9.22
CA ALA A 5 26.45 -20.47 -8.81
C ALA A 5 25.04 -20.68 -8.24
N TYR A 6 24.44 -19.67 -7.58
CA TYR A 6 23.05 -19.79 -7.09
C TYR A 6 22.04 -19.74 -8.25
N ALA A 7 22.34 -19.00 -9.31
CA ALA A 7 21.49 -18.88 -10.49
C ALA A 7 21.50 -20.17 -11.34
N ALA A 8 22.61 -20.92 -11.32
CA ALA A 8 22.75 -22.17 -12.07
C ALA A 8 22.07 -23.39 -11.42
N ALA A 9 21.80 -23.35 -10.10
CA ALA A 9 21.29 -24.50 -9.34
C ALA A 9 19.75 -24.65 -9.36
N ASN A 10 19.01 -23.62 -9.77
CA ASN A 10 17.56 -23.73 -9.94
C ASN A 10 17.18 -23.18 -11.32
N PRO A 11 16.81 -24.03 -12.29
CA PRO A 11 16.07 -23.58 -13.46
C PRO A 11 14.64 -23.27 -13.01
N GLU A 12 14.47 -22.27 -12.12
CA GLU A 12 13.19 -21.65 -11.89
C GLU A 12 12.82 -21.02 -13.22
N LYS A 13 12.00 -21.73 -14.00
CA LYS A 13 11.15 -21.12 -15.00
C LYS A 13 10.40 -20.04 -14.23
N ILE A 14 10.89 -18.81 -14.27
CA ILE A 14 10.20 -17.68 -13.70
C ILE A 14 8.88 -17.63 -14.45
N HIS A 15 7.83 -18.17 -13.83
CA HIS A 15 6.49 -18.19 -14.39
C HIS A 15 5.97 -16.76 -14.33
N SER A 16 6.42 -15.95 -15.29
CA SER A 16 6.12 -14.53 -15.40
C SER A 16 4.60 -14.28 -15.37
N ASP A 17 3.81 -15.19 -15.97
CA ASP A 17 2.35 -15.18 -15.92
C ASP A 17 1.80 -15.30 -14.49
N VAL A 18 2.33 -16.23 -13.69
CA VAL A 18 1.91 -16.42 -12.29
C VAL A 18 2.31 -15.22 -11.44
N LEU A 19 3.51 -14.67 -11.67
CA LEU A 19 3.98 -13.47 -10.97
C LEU A 19 3.17 -12.22 -11.34
N SER A 20 2.73 -12.09 -12.59
CA SER A 20 1.86 -10.99 -13.03
C SER A 20 0.49 -11.10 -12.38
N LYS A 21 -0.13 -12.29 -12.37
CA LYS A 21 -1.41 -12.53 -11.68
C LYS A 21 -1.34 -12.24 -10.18
N ALA A 22 -0.24 -12.61 -9.52
CA ALA A 22 -0.03 -12.31 -8.10
C ALA A 22 0.19 -10.81 -7.84
N ARG A 23 0.81 -10.08 -8.78
CA ARG A 23 0.90 -8.61 -8.69
C ARG A 23 -0.45 -7.95 -8.87
N ASP A 24 -1.26 -8.43 -9.82
CA ASP A 24 -2.60 -7.91 -10.06
C ASP A 24 -3.52 -8.13 -8.85
N SER A 25 -3.46 -9.30 -8.21
CA SER A 25 -4.22 -9.55 -6.98
C SER A 25 -3.77 -8.61 -5.85
N CYS A 26 -2.46 -8.42 -5.69
CA CYS A 26 -1.90 -7.46 -4.74
C CYS A 26 -2.39 -6.02 -4.99
N TYR A 27 -2.39 -5.56 -6.25
CA TYR A 27 -2.88 -4.22 -6.59
C TYR A 27 -4.39 -4.07 -6.35
N LYS A 28 -5.19 -5.08 -6.67
CA LYS A 28 -6.64 -5.05 -6.39
C LYS A 28 -6.92 -4.96 -4.89
N ALA A 29 -6.22 -5.74 -4.07
CA ALA A 29 -6.37 -5.68 -2.61
C ALA A 29 -5.91 -4.33 -2.03
N ARG A 30 -4.81 -3.78 -2.56
CA ARG A 30 -4.32 -2.44 -2.23
C ARG A 30 -5.38 -1.38 -2.49
N ASP A 31 -5.94 -1.38 -3.69
CA ASP A 31 -6.88 -0.35 -4.13
C ASP A 31 -8.20 -0.44 -3.35
N ALA A 32 -8.65 -1.65 -3.02
CA ALA A 32 -9.79 -1.84 -2.12
C ALA A 32 -9.55 -1.26 -0.72
N PHE A 33 -8.36 -1.46 -0.15
CA PHE A 33 -8.00 -0.89 1.15
C PHE A 33 -7.96 0.64 1.11
N TYR A 34 -7.34 1.25 0.10
CA TYR A 34 -7.28 2.71 -0.01
C TYR A 34 -8.64 3.34 -0.32
N ALA A 35 -9.48 2.69 -1.14
CA ALA A 35 -10.85 3.13 -1.39
C ALA A 35 -11.69 3.13 -0.11
N CYS A 36 -11.50 2.12 0.76
CA CYS A 36 -12.14 2.09 2.08
C CYS A 36 -11.63 3.26 2.95
N LEU A 37 -10.32 3.50 2.96
CA LEU A 37 -9.70 4.60 3.69
C LEU A 37 -10.17 6.00 3.26
N GLU A 38 -10.45 6.20 1.98
CA GLU A 38 -10.96 7.47 1.47
C GLU A 38 -12.43 7.68 1.84
N LYS A 39 -13.27 6.64 1.71
CA LYS A 39 -14.68 6.67 2.13
C LYS A 39 -14.84 6.94 3.62
N GLU A 40 -13.96 6.36 4.42
CA GLU A 40 -14.01 6.43 5.87
C GLU A 40 -13.09 7.50 6.46
N SER A 41 -12.65 8.45 5.63
CA SER A 41 -11.72 9.51 6.04
C SER A 41 -12.30 10.48 7.08
N ASP A 42 -13.63 10.53 7.22
CA ASP A 42 -14.35 11.29 8.24
C ASP A 42 -14.44 10.58 9.60
N LYS A 43 -14.18 9.26 9.65
CA LYS A 43 -14.25 8.48 10.90
C LYS A 43 -12.95 8.54 11.68
N LYS A 44 -13.05 8.54 13.01
CA LYS A 44 -11.87 8.57 13.91
C LYS A 44 -10.95 7.38 13.61
N PRO A 45 -9.68 7.63 13.26
CA PRO A 45 -8.75 6.54 13.03
C PRO A 45 -8.51 5.78 14.33
N THR A 46 -8.82 4.48 14.32
CA THR A 46 -8.80 3.65 15.53
C THR A 46 -7.61 2.70 15.54
N GLU A 47 -7.02 2.43 14.38
CA GLU A 47 -5.97 1.42 14.19
C GLU A 47 -4.75 2.01 13.47
N ILE A 48 -3.57 1.45 13.76
CA ILE A 48 -2.28 1.87 13.20
C ILE A 48 -1.76 0.78 12.26
N ALA A 49 -1.56 1.11 10.98
CA ALA A 49 -0.91 0.25 10.00
C ALA A 49 0.62 0.47 9.99
N SER A 50 1.32 -0.01 8.95
CA SER A 50 2.75 0.22 8.83
C SER A 50 3.06 1.70 8.64
N VAL A 51 4.19 2.15 9.17
CA VAL A 51 4.69 3.53 8.96
C VAL A 51 3.73 4.60 9.53
N GLY A 52 2.90 4.25 10.51
CA GLY A 52 1.99 5.18 11.18
C GLY A 52 0.76 5.58 10.36
N LEU A 53 0.42 4.82 9.30
CA LEU A 53 -0.82 5.04 8.57
C LEU A 53 -2.01 4.70 9.48
N LEU A 54 -2.83 5.71 9.80
CA LEU A 54 -4.01 5.52 10.63
C LEU A 54 -5.22 5.15 9.76
N TYR A 55 -5.97 4.13 10.17
CA TYR A 55 -7.15 3.66 9.45
C TYR A 55 -8.31 3.28 10.39
N PRO A 56 -9.57 3.31 9.92
CA PRO A 56 -10.73 2.93 10.72
C PRO A 56 -10.89 1.41 10.80
N VAL A 57 -11.51 0.91 11.87
CA VAL A 57 -11.71 -0.53 12.12
C VAL A 57 -12.46 -1.25 11.01
N GLU A 58 -13.32 -0.57 10.26
CA GLU A 58 -14.05 -1.15 9.13
C GLU A 58 -13.12 -1.58 7.99
N CYS A 59 -12.00 -0.88 7.80
CA CYS A 59 -11.01 -1.23 6.76
C CYS A 59 -10.00 -2.29 7.22
N LYS A 60 -10.12 -2.83 8.44
CA LYS A 60 -9.23 -3.86 8.99
C LYS A 60 -9.28 -5.16 8.20
N HIS A 61 -10.46 -5.54 7.72
CA HIS A 61 -10.60 -6.72 6.87
C HIS A 61 -9.84 -6.56 5.54
N CYS A 62 -10.04 -5.44 4.85
CA CYS A 62 -9.30 -5.10 3.63
C CYS A 62 -7.78 -5.03 3.87
N ARG A 63 -7.37 -4.59 5.07
CA ARG A 63 -5.96 -4.53 5.45
C ARG A 63 -5.33 -5.92 5.58
N ASN A 64 -6.04 -6.86 6.21
CA ASN A 64 -5.55 -8.25 6.34
C ASN A 64 -5.42 -8.91 4.96
N GLU A 65 -6.41 -8.72 4.08
CA GLU A 65 -6.37 -9.22 2.71
C GLU A 65 -5.16 -8.64 1.96
N TYR A 66 -4.94 -7.32 2.08
CA TYR A 66 -3.82 -6.64 1.46
C TYR A 66 -2.45 -7.14 1.94
N VAL A 67 -2.29 -7.36 3.25
CA VAL A 67 -1.03 -7.89 3.82
C VAL A 67 -0.82 -9.37 3.43
N ASN A 68 -1.89 -10.13 3.23
CA ASN A 68 -1.82 -11.53 2.83
C ASN A 68 -1.47 -11.69 1.34
N GLN A 69 -2.04 -10.85 0.47
CA GLN A 69 -1.84 -10.91 -0.98
C GLN A 69 -0.53 -10.25 -1.44
N CYS A 70 -0.05 -9.23 -0.71
CA CYS A 70 1.15 -8.48 -1.08
C CYS A 70 2.38 -8.86 -0.24
N ARG A 71 3.56 -8.78 -0.85
CA ARG A 71 4.83 -8.87 -0.10
C ARG A 71 4.91 -7.73 0.92
N SER A 72 5.41 -8.02 2.12
CA SER A 72 5.54 -7.04 3.20
C SER A 72 6.39 -5.82 2.84
N SER A 73 7.40 -5.97 1.98
CA SER A 73 8.21 -4.86 1.46
C SER A 73 7.38 -3.91 0.58
N TRP A 74 6.46 -4.45 -0.21
CA TRP A 74 5.53 -3.69 -1.05
C TRP A 74 4.52 -2.95 -0.19
N VAL A 75 3.93 -3.61 0.81
CA VAL A 75 3.00 -2.99 1.76
C VAL A 75 3.64 -1.77 2.44
N LYS A 76 4.86 -1.90 2.96
CA LYS A 76 5.59 -0.79 3.58
C LYS A 76 5.84 0.36 2.60
N HIS A 77 6.19 0.05 1.35
CA HIS A 77 6.44 1.05 0.32
C HIS A 77 5.17 1.84 -0.03
N PHE A 78 4.05 1.13 -0.26
CA PHE A 78 2.78 1.76 -0.59
C PHE A 78 2.21 2.57 0.58
N ASP A 79 2.26 2.05 1.81
CA ASP A 79 1.81 2.80 2.99
C ASP A 79 2.58 4.13 3.12
N ARG A 80 3.90 4.10 2.90
CA ARG A 80 4.75 5.30 2.88
C ARG A 80 4.35 6.26 1.75
N GLN A 81 4.14 5.75 0.53
CA GLN A 81 3.68 6.54 -0.61
C GLN A 81 2.32 7.20 -0.33
N TYR A 82 1.37 6.47 0.23
CA TYR A 82 0.05 7.00 0.56
C TYR A 82 0.11 8.09 1.63
N CYS A 83 0.88 7.88 2.71
CA CYS A 83 1.11 8.91 3.72
C CYS A 83 1.78 10.17 3.15
N GLN A 84 2.75 10.01 2.24
CA GLN A 84 3.38 11.13 1.53
C GLN A 84 2.38 11.88 0.67
N ASN A 85 1.57 11.17 -0.14
CA ASN A 85 0.57 11.77 -1.01
C ASN A 85 -0.52 12.49 -0.20
N LYS A 86 -1.04 11.91 0.89
CA LYS A 86 -2.00 12.59 1.77
C LYS A 86 -1.39 13.83 2.45
N ARG A 87 -0.11 13.81 2.79
CA ARG A 87 0.60 14.99 3.32
C ARG A 87 0.71 16.08 2.25
N VAL A 88 1.06 15.72 1.02
CA VAL A 88 1.13 16.66 -0.11
C VAL A 88 -0.25 17.23 -0.41
N GLN A 89 -1.30 16.40 -0.46
CA GLN A 89 -2.68 16.85 -0.65
C GLN A 89 -3.10 17.86 0.43
N ARG A 90 -2.87 17.56 1.72
CA ARG A 90 -3.13 18.53 2.80
C ARG A 90 -2.37 19.84 2.62
N LEU A 91 -1.10 19.79 2.22
CA LEU A 91 -0.30 21.01 1.98
C LEU A 91 -0.83 21.84 0.81
N LEU A 92 -1.36 21.20 -0.24
CA LEU A 92 -1.97 21.88 -1.38
C LEU A 92 -3.32 22.51 -0.99
N ASP A 93 -4.12 21.80 -0.19
CA ASP A 93 -5.41 22.27 0.33
C ASP A 93 -5.22 23.48 1.28
N ASP A 94 -4.23 23.41 2.18
CA ASP A 94 -3.86 24.50 3.10
C ASP A 94 -3.37 25.76 2.36
N LYS A 95 -2.75 25.58 1.17
CA LYS A 95 -2.34 26.68 0.29
C LYS A 95 -3.54 27.44 -0.30
N GLY A 96 -4.71 26.83 -0.37
CA GLY A 96 -5.97 27.46 -0.76
C GLY A 96 -6.63 28.27 0.37
N SER A 97 -6.40 27.90 1.63
CA SER A 97 -7.05 28.52 2.79
C SER A 97 -6.37 29.80 3.31
N ARG A 98 -5.26 30.24 2.70
CA ARG A 98 -4.44 31.38 3.18
C ARG A 98 -4.61 32.71 2.41
N ARG A 99 -5.59 32.84 1.51
CA ARG A 99 -5.97 34.19 1.03
C ARG A 99 -6.94 34.82 2.04
N GLY A 100 -6.34 35.40 3.08
CA GLY A 100 -7.03 36.34 3.95
C GLY A 100 -7.62 37.50 3.14
N VAL A 101 -8.79 37.92 3.60
CA VAL A 101 -9.46 39.21 3.34
C VAL A 101 -8.49 40.39 3.40
#